data_AF-A0A519Z1H1-F1
#
_entry.id   AF-A0A519Z1H1-F1
#
_cell.length_a   1.000
_cell.length_b   1.000
_cell.length_c   1.000
_cell.angle_alpha   90.00
_cell.angle_beta   90.00
_cell.angle_gamma   90.00
#
_symmetry.space_group_name_H-M   'P 1'
#
loop_
_entity.id
_entity.type
_entity.pdbx_description
1 polymer ?
#
loop_
_entity_poly.entity_id
_entity_poly.type
_entity_poly.pdbx_seq_one_letter_code
_entity_poly.pdbx_strand_id
1 'polypeptide(L)' 'YTLTSLTLDELLAERGREFIFEGFRRTDLIRFNKYTTVAWWDHQPSTETRKLFPIPQQQRSLNRNLTQNPGYN' A
#
# COMPACT_ATOMS: atom_id res chain seq x y z
N TYR A 1 -21.87 -16.08 -3.30
CA TYR A 1 -21.96 -14.73 -2.72
C TYR A 1 -23.36 -14.19 -2.88
N THR A 2 -23.98 -13.71 -1.81
CA THR A 2 -25.17 -12.85 -1.89
C THR A 2 -24.75 -11.38 -1.92
N LEU A 3 -25.61 -10.48 -2.38
CA LEU A 3 -25.32 -9.04 -2.34
C LEU A 3 -25.02 -8.55 -0.91
N THR A 4 -25.63 -9.17 0.10
CA THR A 4 -25.36 -8.88 1.52
C THR A 4 -23.98 -9.31 1.99
N SER A 5 -23.36 -10.32 1.36
CA SER A 5 -21.98 -10.73 1.64
C SER A 5 -20.94 -9.89 0.89
N LEU A 6 -21.31 -9.13 -0.14
CA LEU A 6 -20.38 -8.35 -0.95
C LEU A 6 -20.14 -6.95 -0.34
N THR A 7 -19.37 -6.90 0.74
CA THR A 7 -18.90 -5.64 1.35
C THR A 7 -17.52 -5.25 0.80
N LEU A 8 -17.08 -4.02 1.04
CA LEU A 8 -15.70 -3.61 0.68
C LEU A 8 -14.64 -4.41 1.44
N ASP A 9 -14.89 -4.73 2.72
CA ASP A 9 -13.98 -5.57 3.49
C ASP A 9 -13.93 -7.00 2.95
N GLU A 10 -15.06 -7.57 2.54
CA GLU A 10 -15.09 -8.90 1.92
C GLU A 10 -14.43 -8.90 0.55
N LEU A 11 -14.65 -7.88 -0.28
CA LEU A 11 -13.95 -7.74 -1.56
C LEU A 11 -12.44 -7.67 -1.38
N LEU A 12 -11.95 -6.92 -0.39
CA LEU A 12 -10.52 -6.85 -0.08
C LEU A 12 -9.98 -8.19 0.46
N ALA A 13 -10.79 -8.93 1.22
CA ALA A 13 -10.44 -10.26 1.68
C ALA A 13 -10.35 -11.25 0.52
N GLU A 14 -11.32 -11.26 -0.39
CA GLU A 14 -11.34 -12.14 -1.57
C GLU A 14 -10.17 -11.86 -2.50
N ARG A 15 -9.86 -10.58 -2.79
CA ARG A 15 -8.67 -10.23 -3.57
C ARG A 15 -7.38 -10.71 -2.90
N GLY A 16 -7.34 -10.74 -1.57
CA GLY A 16 -6.21 -11.29 -0.82
C GLY A 16 -6.09 -12.81 -0.93
N ARG A 17 -7.20 -13.54 -1.07
CA ARG A 17 -7.21 -15.00 -1.29
C ARG A 17 -6.85 -15.35 -2.73
N GLU A 18 -7.46 -14.68 -3.70
CA GLU A 18 -7.31 -14.94 -5.13
C GLU A 18 -5.88 -14.67 -5.63
N PHE A 19 -5.26 -13.56 -5.19
CA PHE A 19 -3.97 -13.08 -5.73
C PHE A 19 -2.82 -13.15 -4.71
N ILE A 20 -2.87 -14.11 -3.79
CA ILE A 20 -1.80 -14.26 -2.79
C ILE A 20 -0.48 -14.59 -3.49
N PHE A 21 0.60 -13.92 -3.06
CA PHE A 21 1.95 -14.03 -3.65
C PHE A 21 2.11 -13.53 -5.09
N GLU A 22 1.14 -12.78 -5.62
CA GLU A 22 1.20 -12.22 -6.99
C GLU A 22 1.47 -10.70 -7.04
N GLY A 23 1.84 -10.08 -5.91
CA GLY A 23 2.24 -8.67 -5.88
C GLY A 23 1.10 -7.65 -5.84
N PHE A 24 -0.16 -8.07 -5.74
CA PHE A 24 -1.31 -7.16 -5.69
C PHE A 24 -1.59 -6.56 -4.31
N ARG A 25 -1.17 -7.25 -3.24
CA ARG A 25 -1.64 -6.97 -1.88
C ARG A 25 -1.37 -5.53 -1.42
N ARG A 26 -0.19 -4.97 -1.73
CA ARG A 26 0.17 -3.60 -1.32
C ARG A 26 -0.77 -2.56 -1.92
N THR A 27 -0.99 -2.63 -3.23
CA THR A 27 -1.82 -1.65 -3.95
C THR A 27 -3.27 -1.72 -3.51
N ASP A 28 -3.79 -2.94 -3.27
CA ASP A 28 -5.14 -3.14 -2.73
C ASP A 28 -5.29 -2.53 -1.33
N LEU A 29 -4.37 -2.83 -0.42
CA LEU A 29 -4.40 -2.28 0.93
C LEU A 29 -4.32 -0.74 0.93
N ILE A 30 -3.56 -0.13 0.02
CA ILE A 30 -3.49 1.33 -0.10
C ILE A 30 -4.83 1.90 -0.58
N ARG A 31 -5.43 1.29 -1.62
CA ARG A 31 -6.72 1.73 -2.18
C ARG A 31 -7.85 1.66 -1.15
N PHE A 32 -7.83 0.66 -0.27
CA PHE A 32 -8.81 0.48 0.80
C PHE A 32 -8.44 1.18 2.11
N ASN A 33 -7.38 2.00 2.10
CA ASN A 33 -6.88 2.73 3.28
C ASN A 33 -6.57 1.83 4.49
N LYS A 34 -6.09 0.61 4.24
CA LYS A 34 -5.70 -0.37 5.27
C LYS A 34 -4.18 -0.50 5.42
N TYR A 35 -3.40 -0.12 4.40
CA TYR A 35 -1.94 -0.33 4.38
C TYR A 35 -1.21 0.39 5.52
N THR A 36 -1.61 1.60 5.89
CA THR A 36 -0.96 2.39 6.96
C THR A 36 -1.75 2.39 8.27
N THR A 37 -2.96 1.82 8.30
CA THR A 37 -3.92 2.00 9.40
C THR A 37 -4.23 0.71 10.17
N VAL A 38 -3.89 -0.46 9.63
CA VAL A 38 -4.26 -1.76 10.21
C VAL A 38 -3.02 -2.60 10.54
N ALA A 39 -3.10 -3.35 11.64
CA ALA A 39 -2.07 -4.30 12.05
C ALA A 39 -2.33 -5.71 11.47
N TRP A 40 -1.27 -6.46 11.19
CA TRP A 40 -1.31 -7.90 10.93
C TRP A 40 -0.01 -8.56 11.41
N TRP A 41 0.18 -9.85 11.13
CA TRP A 41 1.22 -10.69 11.76
C TRP A 41 2.66 -10.15 11.67
N ASP A 42 2.99 -9.33 10.66
CA ASP A 42 4.31 -8.69 10.50
C ASP A 42 4.20 -7.21 10.11
N HIS A 43 3.15 -6.54 10.58
CA HIS A 43 2.97 -5.12 10.30
C HIS A 43 2.20 -4.43 11.41
N GLN A 44 2.68 -3.24 11.76
CA GLN A 44 1.97 -2.30 12.61
C GLN A 44 1.60 -1.07 11.78
N PRO A 45 0.47 -0.39 12.09
CA PRO A 45 0.12 0.89 11.47
C PRO A 45 1.31 1.83 11.43
N SER A 46 1.45 2.56 10.32
CA SER A 46 2.61 3.40 10.03
C SER A 46 2.18 4.74 9.44
N THR A 47 3.13 5.61 9.12
CA THR A 47 2.81 6.94 8.58
C THR A 47 2.31 6.87 7.14
N GLU A 48 1.43 7.81 6.78
CA GLU A 48 0.88 7.95 5.41
C GLU A 48 1.96 8.03 4.33
N THR A 49 3.11 8.61 4.66
CA THR A 49 4.34 8.66 3.85
C THR A 49 4.73 7.29 3.27
N ARG A 50 4.44 6.17 3.95
CA ARG A 50 4.81 4.82 3.49
C ARG A 50 3.94 4.28 2.34
N LYS A 51 2.83 4.95 2.01
CA LYS A 51 2.00 4.61 0.83
C LYS A 51 2.77 4.80 -0.48
N LEU A 52 3.76 5.67 -0.52
CA LEU A 52 4.62 5.87 -1.68
C LEU A 52 6.08 5.59 -1.29
N PHE A 53 6.82 4.92 -2.18
CA PHE A 53 8.24 4.69 -1.96
C PHE A 53 9.05 5.98 -2.14
N PRO A 54 10.19 6.15 -1.45
CA PRO A 54 11.07 7.29 -1.70
C PRO A 54 11.63 7.21 -3.13
N ILE A 55 11.86 8.38 -3.72
CA ILE A 55 12.72 8.45 -4.91
C ILE A 55 14.14 8.11 -4.44
N PRO A 56 14.83 7.16 -5.09
CA PRO A 56 16.14 6.73 -4.62
C PRO A 56 17.17 7.86 -4.66
N GLN A 57 18.05 7.90 -3.65
CA GLN A 57 19.01 8.99 -3.48
C GLN A 57 19.97 9.14 -4.67
N GLN A 58 20.44 8.03 -5.24
CA GLN A 58 21.35 8.06 -6.39
C GLN A 58 20.74 8.80 -7.58
N GLN A 59 19.46 8.54 -7.88
CA GLN A 59 18.72 9.18 -8.97
C GLN A 59 18.56 10.69 -8.71
N ARG A 60 18.28 11.10 -7.46
CA ARG A 60 18.21 12.52 -7.07
C ARG A 60 19.55 13.22 -7.13
N SER A 61 20.65 12.54 -6.79
CA SER A 61 22.00 13.09 -6.92
C SER A 61 22.39 13.34 -8.39
N LEU A 62 21.92 12.48 -9.30
CA LEU A 62 22.18 12.59 -10.74
C LEU A 62 21.24 13.58 -11.45
N ASN A 63 20.01 13.75 -10.98
CA ASN A 63 19.00 14.61 -11.60
C ASN A 63 18.35 15.57 -10.58
N ARG A 64 18.77 16.84 -10.64
CA ARG A 64 18.28 17.90 -9.73
C ARG A 64 16.81 18.28 -9.95
N ASN A 65 16.18 17.86 -11.05
CA ASN A 65 14.76 18.08 -11.30
C ASN A 65 13.86 17.09 -10.53
N LEU A 66 14.44 16.06 -9.89
CA LEU A 66 13.69 15.10 -9.08
C LEU A 66 13.49 15.62 -7.65
N THR A 67 12.29 16.12 -7.37
CA THR A 67 11.85 16.45 -6.01
C THR A 67 11.41 15.19 -5.26
N GLN A 68 11.85 15.03 -4.01
CA GLN A 68 11.50 13.87 -3.18
C GLN A 68 9.99 13.79 -2.88
N ASN A 69 9.50 12.57 -2.70
CA ASN A 69 8.15 12.32 -2.21
C ASN A 69 7.98 12.86 -0.77
N PRO A 70 6.83 13.45 -0.42
CA PRO A 70 6.62 14.06 0.89
C PRO A 70 6.89 13.09 2.06
N GLY A 71 7.61 13.57 3.08
CA GLY A 71 7.95 12.80 4.28
C GLY A 71 9.24 11.99 4.19
N TYR A 72 9.93 12.01 3.05
CA TYR A 72 11.28 11.46 2.91
C TYR A 72 12.32 12.58 2.71
N ASN A 73 13.56 12.33 3.14
CA ASN A 73 14.70 13.24 2.96
C ASN A 73 15.45 12.97 1.66
#